data_AF-A0A8G2EYX8-F1
#
_entry.id   AF-A0A8G2EYX8-F1
#
_cell.length_a   1.000
_cell.length_b   1.000
_cell.length_c   1.000
_cell.angle_alpha   90.00
_cell.angle_beta   90.00
_cell.angle_gamma   90.00
#
_symmetry.space_group_name_H-M   'P 1'
#
loop_
_entity.id
_entity.type
_entity.pdbx_description
1 polymer ?
#
loop_
_entity_poly.entity_id
_entity_poly.type
_entity_poly.pdbx_seq_one_letter_code
_entity_poly.pdbx_strand_id
1 'polypeptide(L)'
;MIVLTACLGLVACGEDEQPPGPPTSTIYVRNESSTEANLRIKFWSKDYLKVSAGDSDEITFVNEDGINAVQVEAKTRKQWDDCWVTMNVGQTIVVFDAIERIGCRVE
;
A
#
# COMPACT_ATOMS: atom_id res chain seq x y z
N MET A 1 67.31 4.69 -10.46
CA MET A 1 66.21 4.01 -11.18
C MET A 1 65.43 3.24 -10.13
N ILE A 2 64.40 3.89 -9.55
CA ILE A 2 63.66 3.38 -8.40
C ILE A 2 62.41 2.69 -8.92
N VAL A 3 62.31 1.39 -8.63
CA VAL A 3 61.12 0.57 -8.78
C VAL A 3 60.28 0.75 -7.53
N LEU A 4 59.05 1.23 -7.65
CA LEU A 4 57.98 0.98 -6.69
C LEU A 4 56.64 1.17 -7.39
N THR A 5 56.11 0.07 -7.93
CA THR A 5 54.75 -0.02 -8.47
C THR A 5 53.81 -0.30 -7.30
N ALA A 6 53.01 0.69 -6.91
CA ALA A 6 51.92 0.52 -5.94
C ALA A 6 50.58 0.54 -6.69
N CYS A 7 50.07 -0.65 -7.02
CA CYS A 7 48.68 -0.84 -7.40
C CYS A 7 47.82 -0.78 -6.14
N LEU A 8 47.30 0.41 -5.82
CA LEU A 8 46.19 0.57 -4.86
C LEU A 8 44.88 0.27 -5.59
N GLY A 9 44.52 -1.01 -5.63
CA GLY A 9 43.17 -1.45 -5.95
C GLY A 9 42.27 -1.20 -4.73
N LEU A 10 41.60 -0.04 -4.69
CA LEU A 10 40.44 0.14 -3.83
C LEU A 10 39.20 -0.31 -4.61
N VAL A 11 38.88 -1.60 -4.47
CA VAL A 11 37.52 -2.09 -4.75
C VAL A 11 36.69 -1.63 -3.56
N ALA A 12 36.08 -0.45 -3.68
CA ALA A 12 35.05 0.03 -2.77
C ALA A 12 33.70 -0.09 -3.48
N CYS A 13 33.23 -1.33 -3.65
CA CYS A 13 31.82 -1.63 -3.93
C CYS A 13 31.31 -2.43 -2.73
N GLY A 14 31.12 -1.73 -1.63
CA GLY A 14 30.35 -2.22 -0.48
C GLY A 14 29.16 -1.31 -0.37
N GLU A 15 28.14 -1.52 -1.20
CA GLU A 15 26.80 -1.06 -0.87
C GLU A 15 26.45 -1.80 0.43
N ASP A 16 26.36 -1.07 1.54
CA ASP A 16 25.79 -1.59 2.77
C ASP A 16 24.38 -2.09 2.43
N GLU A 17 24.25 -3.40 2.18
CA GLU A 17 22.97 -4.09 2.07
C GLU A 17 22.29 -3.98 3.43
N GLN A 18 21.52 -2.91 3.63
CA GLN A 18 20.64 -2.74 4.75
C GLN A 18 19.79 -4.02 4.85
N PRO A 19 19.77 -4.72 6.00
CA PRO A 19 19.10 -6.00 6.12
C PRO A 19 17.66 -5.86 5.60
N PRO A 20 17.17 -6.82 4.81
CA PRO A 20 15.83 -6.72 4.24
C PRO A 20 14.85 -6.48 5.38
N GLY A 21 14.06 -5.41 5.25
CA GLY A 21 13.04 -5.07 6.22
C GLY A 21 12.02 -6.21 6.40
N PRO A 22 11.10 -6.09 7.37
CA PRO A 22 10.06 -7.09 7.53
C PRO A 22 9.27 -7.23 6.22
N PRO A 23 8.82 -8.45 5.87
CA PRO A 23 8.09 -8.69 4.63
C PRO A 23 6.83 -7.81 4.59
N THR A 24 6.61 -7.16 3.46
CA THR A 24 5.46 -6.29 3.23
C THR A 24 4.55 -6.85 2.15
N SER A 25 3.32 -6.39 2.16
CA SER A 25 2.29 -6.73 1.20
C SER A 25 1.53 -5.48 0.81
N THR A 26 1.01 -5.46 -0.41
CA THR A 26 0.39 -4.27 -1.01
C THR A 26 -1.00 -4.62 -1.53
N ILE A 27 -1.93 -3.69 -1.35
CA ILE A 27 -3.21 -3.66 -2.07
C ILE A 27 -3.31 -2.35 -2.82
N TYR A 28 -4.06 -2.37 -3.91
CA TYR A 28 -4.28 -1.19 -4.74
C TYR A 28 -5.65 -0.60 -4.45
N VAL A 29 -5.74 0.72 -4.54
CA VAL A 29 -6.95 1.48 -4.29
C VAL A 29 -7.26 2.31 -5.52
N ARG A 30 -8.51 2.29 -5.94
CA ARG A 30 -9.05 3.18 -6.96
C ARG A 30 -10.32 3.82 -6.45
N ASN A 31 -10.35 5.15 -6.46
CA ASN A 31 -11.53 5.89 -6.06
C ASN A 31 -12.26 6.43 -7.29
N GLU A 32 -13.28 5.70 -7.74
CA GLU A 32 -14.19 6.11 -8.82
C GLU A 32 -15.44 6.85 -8.28
N SER A 33 -15.54 7.05 -6.97
CA SER A 33 -16.63 7.83 -6.39
C SER A 33 -16.46 9.33 -6.65
N SER A 34 -17.54 10.09 -6.49
CA SER A 34 -17.54 11.54 -6.62
C SER A 34 -16.94 12.28 -5.41
N THR A 35 -16.39 11.57 -4.42
CA THR A 35 -15.89 12.16 -3.18
C THR A 35 -14.58 11.52 -2.70
N GLU A 36 -13.92 12.17 -1.73
CA GLU A 36 -12.72 11.62 -1.10
C GLU A 36 -13.08 10.41 -0.23
N ALA A 37 -12.33 9.32 -0.40
CA ALA A 37 -12.43 8.12 0.40
C ALA A 37 -11.24 7.99 1.35
N ASN A 38 -11.52 7.62 2.59
CA ASN A 38 -10.52 7.24 3.59
C ASN A 38 -10.54 5.73 3.70
N LEU A 39 -9.43 5.08 3.34
CA LEU A 39 -9.31 3.63 3.33
C LEU A 39 -8.38 3.14 4.42
N ARG A 40 -8.68 1.97 4.97
CA ARG A 40 -7.78 1.29 5.91
C ARG A 40 -7.92 -0.22 5.79
N ILE A 41 -6.86 -0.92 6.11
CA ILE A 41 -6.90 -2.36 6.30
C ILE A 41 -7.31 -2.62 7.74
N LYS A 42 -8.52 -3.14 7.94
CA LYS A 42 -9.07 -3.38 9.27
C LYS A 42 -8.13 -4.27 10.08
N PHE A 43 -7.84 -3.88 11.31
CA PHE A 43 -6.94 -4.56 12.26
C PHE A 43 -5.43 -4.48 11.96
N TRP A 44 -4.98 -4.14 10.74
CA TRP A 44 -3.55 -4.02 10.42
C TRP A 44 -3.06 -2.58 10.28
N SER A 45 -3.85 -1.67 9.71
CA SER A 45 -3.45 -0.28 9.58
C SER A 45 -4.05 0.60 10.68
N LYS A 46 -3.18 1.36 11.36
CA LYS A 46 -3.59 2.36 12.37
C LYS A 46 -4.16 3.61 11.70
N ASP A 47 -3.58 3.99 10.58
CA ASP A 47 -3.94 5.19 9.84
C ASP A 47 -4.83 4.87 8.64
N TYR A 48 -5.56 5.90 8.20
CA TYR A 48 -6.34 5.86 6.98
C TYR A 48 -5.54 6.51 5.85
N LEU A 49 -5.50 5.83 4.72
CA LEU A 49 -5.07 6.42 3.46
C LEU A 49 -6.20 7.26 2.88
N LYS A 50 -5.91 8.51 2.51
CA LYS A 50 -6.87 9.39 1.85
C LYS A 50 -6.66 9.35 0.35
N VAL A 51 -7.70 9.02 -0.40
CA VAL A 51 -7.67 8.97 -1.86
C VAL A 51 -8.75 9.90 -2.39
N SER A 52 -8.36 10.90 -3.17
CA SER A 52 -9.30 11.86 -3.76
C SER A 52 -10.19 11.19 -4.81
N ALA A 53 -11.30 11.84 -5.16
CA ALA A 53 -12.16 11.38 -6.23
C ALA A 53 -11.41 11.33 -7.58
N GLY A 54 -11.49 10.20 -8.28
CA GLY A 54 -10.80 9.96 -9.55
C GLY A 54 -9.35 9.49 -9.43
N ASP A 55 -8.77 9.49 -8.22
CA ASP A 55 -7.39 9.10 -7.99
C ASP A 55 -7.24 7.60 -7.67
N SER A 56 -6.01 7.12 -7.75
CA SER A 56 -5.60 5.77 -7.34
C SER A 56 -4.37 5.87 -6.46
N ASP A 57 -4.24 4.92 -5.54
CA ASP A 57 -3.14 4.87 -4.59
C ASP A 57 -2.91 3.42 -4.13
N GLU A 58 -1.90 3.17 -3.31
CA GLU A 58 -1.58 1.84 -2.78
C GLU A 58 -1.44 1.86 -1.26
N ILE A 59 -1.88 0.77 -0.61
CA ILE A 59 -1.65 0.57 0.82
C ILE A 59 -0.66 -0.56 0.98
N THR A 60 0.53 -0.22 1.46
CA THR A 60 1.57 -1.17 1.84
C THR A 60 1.56 -1.39 3.35
N PHE A 61 1.57 -2.65 3.79
CA PHE A 61 1.52 -3.03 5.20
C PHE A 61 2.49 -4.19 5.48
N VAL A 62 2.92 -4.29 6.75
CA VAL A 62 3.78 -5.39 7.22
C VAL A 62 2.95 -6.67 7.29
N ASN A 63 3.47 -7.75 6.69
CA ASN A 63 2.80 -9.04 6.57
C ASN A 63 3.76 -10.18 6.95
N GLU A 64 4.18 -10.20 8.22
CA GLU A 64 5.08 -11.22 8.78
C GLU A 64 4.48 -12.63 8.72
N ASP A 65 3.17 -12.74 8.86
CA ASP A 65 2.43 -14.01 8.91
C ASP A 65 2.10 -14.56 7.51
N GLY A 66 2.46 -13.86 6.43
CA GLY A 66 2.19 -14.31 5.06
C GLY A 66 0.70 -14.42 4.72
N ILE A 67 -0.12 -13.52 5.26
CA ILE A 67 -1.56 -13.50 5.09
C ILE A 67 -1.90 -13.12 3.65
N ASN A 68 -2.74 -13.92 2.99
CA ASN A 68 -3.13 -13.69 1.61
C ASN A 68 -4.43 -12.89 1.45
N ALA A 69 -5.24 -12.77 2.51
CA ALA A 69 -6.53 -12.11 2.46
C ALA A 69 -6.67 -11.05 3.56
N VAL A 70 -7.15 -9.87 3.18
CA VAL A 70 -7.32 -8.73 4.07
C VAL A 70 -8.73 -8.17 3.97
N GLN A 71 -9.21 -7.58 5.06
CA GLN A 71 -10.45 -6.82 5.05
C GLN A 71 -10.14 -5.33 4.95
N VAL A 72 -10.68 -4.66 3.94
CA VAL A 72 -10.46 -3.25 3.67
C VAL A 72 -11.77 -2.51 3.88
N GLU A 73 -11.69 -1.41 4.60
CA GLU A 73 -12.80 -0.50 4.85
C GLU A 73 -12.52 0.82 4.14
N ALA A 74 -13.51 1.34 3.43
CA ALA A 74 -13.51 2.68 2.88
C ALA A 74 -14.64 3.48 3.52
N LYS A 75 -14.37 4.75 3.85
CA LYS A 75 -15.36 5.68 4.39
C LYS A 75 -15.19 7.06 3.80
N THR A 76 -16.28 7.77 3.57
CA THR A 76 -16.22 9.17 3.14
C THR A 76 -16.28 10.10 4.35
N ARG A 77 -16.37 11.41 4.12
CA ARG A 77 -16.60 12.41 5.17
C ARG A 77 -18.07 12.44 5.64
N LYS A 78 -19.00 11.80 4.93
CA LYS A 78 -20.42 11.76 5.28
C LYS A 78 -20.67 10.74 6.39
N GLN A 79 -21.65 11.02 7.24
CA GLN A 79 -22.00 10.11 8.33
C GLN A 79 -22.61 8.83 7.78
N TRP A 80 -22.15 7.66 8.26
CA TRP A 80 -22.63 6.34 7.86
C TRP A 80 -22.44 6.01 6.37
N ASP A 81 -21.48 6.67 5.73
CA ASP A 81 -21.13 6.47 4.32
C ASP A 81 -19.82 5.69 4.23
N ASP A 82 -19.95 4.40 4.45
CA ASP A 82 -18.86 3.44 4.50
C ASP A 82 -19.22 2.15 3.73
N CYS A 83 -18.18 1.48 3.24
CA CYS A 83 -18.26 0.15 2.67
C CYS A 83 -17.02 -0.66 3.06
N TRP A 84 -17.13 -1.99 3.01
CA TRP A 84 -16.00 -2.85 3.27
C TRP A 84 -16.06 -4.11 2.41
N VAL A 85 -14.90 -4.67 2.11
CA VAL A 85 -14.74 -5.90 1.35
C VAL A 85 -13.60 -6.73 1.93
N THR A 86 -13.68 -8.04 1.73
CA THR A 86 -12.54 -8.93 1.90
C THR A 86 -11.94 -9.20 0.54
N MET A 87 -10.62 -9.04 0.41
CA MET A 87 -9.89 -9.17 -0.85
C MET A 87 -8.55 -9.86 -0.62
N ASN A 88 -7.95 -10.40 -1.69
CA ASN A 88 -6.59 -10.92 -1.60
C ASN A 88 -5.56 -9.79 -1.72
N VAL A 89 -4.38 -10.02 -1.16
CA VAL A 89 -3.21 -9.17 -1.36
C VAL A 89 -2.88 -9.09 -2.85
N GLY A 90 -2.49 -7.91 -3.32
CA GLY A 90 -2.20 -7.63 -4.73
C GLY A 90 -3.43 -7.30 -5.58
N GLN A 91 -4.65 -7.42 -5.04
CA GLN A 91 -5.86 -7.00 -5.76
C GLN A 91 -6.12 -5.50 -5.62
N THR A 92 -7.08 -4.99 -6.41
CA THR A 92 -7.54 -3.61 -6.34
C THR A 92 -8.90 -3.52 -5.66
N ILE A 93 -9.04 -2.66 -4.66
CA ILE A 93 -10.34 -2.22 -4.18
C ILE A 93 -10.78 -1.01 -5.00
N VAL A 94 -12.00 -1.06 -5.52
CA VAL A 94 -12.63 0.07 -6.20
C VAL A 94 -13.76 0.62 -5.35
N VAL A 95 -13.66 1.89 -4.99
CA VAL A 95 -14.70 2.66 -4.29
C VAL A 95 -15.50 3.42 -5.33
N PHE A 96 -16.82 3.30 -5.33
CA PHE A 96 -17.70 3.91 -6.32
C PHE A 96 -18.98 4.48 -5.69
N ASP A 97 -19.67 5.37 -6.39
CA ASP A 97 -20.97 5.89 -5.95
C ASP A 97 -22.07 4.83 -6.15
N ALA A 98 -22.71 4.40 -5.06
CA ALA A 98 -23.96 3.64 -5.11
C ALA A 98 -25.15 4.57 -4.80
N ILE A 99 -26.35 4.02 -4.62
CA ILE A 99 -27.59 4.83 -4.56
C ILE A 99 -27.58 5.78 -3.35
N GLU A 100 -27.40 5.25 -2.15
CA GLU A 100 -27.49 6.04 -0.91
C GLU A 100 -26.14 6.22 -0.19
N ARG A 101 -25.13 5.46 -0.60
CA ARG A 101 -23.81 5.34 0.03
C ARG A 101 -22.75 5.00 -1.02
N ILE A 102 -21.48 5.06 -0.65
CA ILE A 102 -20.41 4.44 -1.43
C ILE A 102 -20.54 2.92 -1.45
N GLY A 103 -20.14 2.33 -2.56
CA GLY A 103 -19.96 0.90 -2.73
C GLY A 103 -18.48 0.54 -2.84
N CYS A 104 -18.15 -0.69 -2.44
CA CYS A 104 -16.82 -1.26 -2.58
C CYS A 104 -16.93 -2.53 -3.43
N ARG A 105 -16.02 -2.70 -4.39
CA ARG A 105 -15.85 -3.95 -5.14
C ARG A 105 -14.37 -4.29 -5.27
N VAL A 106 -14.08 -5.54 -5.61
CA VAL A 106 -12.72 -6.06 -5.78
C VAL A 106 -12.50 -6.40 -7.25
N GLU A 107 -11.35 -5.99 -7.77
CA GLU A 107 -10.86 -6.29 -9.12
C GLU A 107 -9.49 -6.97 -9.04
#